data_AF-A0A0D6M3Q4-F1
#
_entry.id   AF-A0A0D6M3Q4-F1
#
_cell.length_a   1.000
_cell.length_b   1.000
_cell.length_c   1.000
_cell.angle_alpha   90.00
_cell.angle_beta   90.00
_cell.angle_gamma   90.00
#
_symmetry.space_group_name_H-M   'P 1'
#
loop_
_entity.id
_entity.type
_entity.pdbx_description
1 polymer ?
#
loop_
_entity_poly.entity_id
_entity_poly.type
_entity_poly.pdbx_seq_one_letter_code
_entity_poly.pdbx_strand_id
1 'polypeptide(L)'
;MATTQTSLIVRWLRLRLRPSSRLCRRPVATQAPPHPLSKDTPDVKALLALNPGVSKQARSVPTYETKKNKHNWKRNADKCGSCASNFSNDFRDIKRTTLSERGALREALSIVISVRRPQGVSKCYGIGPPLLDRFASAQQQRGKR
;
A
#
# COMPACT_ATOMS: atom_id res chain seq x y z
N MET A 1 29.82 -25.08 80.42
CA MET A 1 30.64 -23.98 79.87
C MET A 1 30.43 -23.91 78.36
N ALA A 2 30.07 -22.73 77.87
CA ALA A 2 29.39 -22.50 76.61
C ALA A 2 30.34 -22.41 75.40
N THR A 3 30.29 -23.38 74.49
CA THR A 3 31.03 -23.33 73.20
C THR A 3 30.18 -23.71 71.99
N THR A 4 28.86 -23.84 72.13
CA THR A 4 27.96 -24.29 71.04
C THR A 4 27.14 -23.19 70.36
N GLN A 5 27.11 -21.96 70.88
CA GLN A 5 26.37 -20.86 70.23
C GLN A 5 27.18 -20.14 69.13
N THR A 6 28.50 -20.14 69.18
CA THR A 6 29.35 -19.43 68.20
C THR A 6 29.47 -20.13 66.84
N SER A 7 29.26 -21.46 66.77
CA SER A 7 29.41 -22.19 65.48
C SER A 7 28.22 -21.99 64.54
N LEU A 8 27.00 -21.80 65.08
CA LEU A 8 25.79 -21.61 64.28
C LEU A 8 25.77 -20.22 63.64
N ILE A 9 26.25 -19.18 64.33
CA ILE A 9 26.28 -17.80 63.81
C ILE A 9 27.22 -17.69 62.61
N VAL A 10 28.41 -18.30 62.67
CA VAL A 10 29.38 -18.26 61.55
C VAL A 10 28.90 -19.08 60.35
N ARG A 11 28.16 -20.18 60.58
CA ARG A 11 27.55 -20.99 59.51
C ARG A 11 26.40 -20.27 58.81
N TRP A 12 25.59 -19.51 59.54
CA TRP A 12 24.54 -18.67 58.97
C TRP A 12 25.09 -17.46 58.18
N LEU A 13 26.20 -16.86 58.62
CA LEU A 13 26.81 -15.74 57.91
C LEU A 13 27.48 -16.15 56.58
N ARG A 14 28.03 -17.38 56.48
CA ARG A 14 28.59 -17.92 55.22
C ARG A 14 27.54 -18.41 54.21
N LEU A 15 26.29 -18.64 54.62
CA LEU A 15 25.19 -19.05 53.72
C LEU A 15 24.44 -17.88 53.09
N ARG A 16 24.51 -16.67 53.66
CA ARG A 16 23.86 -15.45 53.11
C ARG A 16 24.73 -14.65 52.12
N LEU A 17 25.98 -15.05 51.92
CA LEU A 17 26.90 -14.39 50.99
C LEU A 17 27.54 -15.42 50.06
N ARG A 18 26.73 -16.32 49.47
CA ARG A 18 27.09 -16.83 48.15
C ARG A 18 26.65 -15.75 47.17
N PRO A 19 27.57 -14.92 46.62
CA PRO A 19 27.23 -14.16 45.44
C PRO A 19 26.83 -15.21 44.40
N SER A 20 25.56 -15.20 44.01
CA SER A 20 25.12 -15.97 42.86
C SER A 20 25.86 -15.39 41.66
N SER A 21 27.06 -15.89 41.40
CA SER A 21 27.88 -15.61 40.23
C SER A 21 27.28 -16.21 38.96
N ARG A 22 26.01 -16.63 39.01
CA ARG A 22 25.10 -16.45 37.87
C ARG A 22 24.87 -14.96 37.67
N LEU A 23 25.95 -14.29 37.24
CA LEU A 23 25.83 -13.24 36.24
C LEU A 23 24.76 -13.74 35.29
N CYS A 24 23.67 -12.98 35.20
CA CYS A 24 22.81 -12.99 34.03
C CYS A 24 23.69 -12.57 32.85
N ARG A 25 24.65 -13.40 32.44
CA ARG A 25 25.12 -13.45 31.07
C ARG A 25 23.87 -13.88 30.32
N ARG A 26 23.09 -12.89 29.91
CA ARG A 26 22.25 -13.03 28.74
C ARG A 26 23.16 -13.72 27.73
N PRO A 27 22.82 -14.92 27.21
CA PRO A 27 23.58 -15.46 26.10
C PRO A 27 23.70 -14.31 25.12
N VAL A 28 24.95 -13.96 24.76
CA VAL A 28 25.22 -12.90 23.77
C VAL A 28 24.25 -13.23 22.65
N ALA A 29 23.22 -12.40 22.50
CA ALA A 29 22.20 -12.60 21.49
C ALA A 29 23.01 -12.80 20.23
N THR A 30 22.91 -13.99 19.63
CA THR A 30 23.64 -14.40 18.44
C THR A 30 23.62 -13.19 17.52
N GLN A 31 24.72 -12.43 17.47
CA GLN A 31 24.71 -11.16 16.78
C GLN A 31 24.49 -11.55 15.34
N ALA A 32 23.35 -11.14 14.79
CA ALA A 32 23.01 -11.40 13.42
C ALA A 32 24.24 -11.00 12.57
N PRO A 33 24.64 -11.83 11.59
CA PRO A 33 25.85 -11.60 10.84
C PRO A 33 25.90 -10.15 10.36
N PRO A 34 27.05 -9.48 10.44
CA PRO A 34 27.16 -8.05 10.20
C PRO A 34 26.56 -7.71 8.83
N HIS A 35 25.45 -6.99 8.85
CA HIS A 35 24.75 -6.58 7.64
C HIS A 35 25.32 -5.25 7.15
N PRO A 36 25.64 -5.11 5.85
CA PRO A 36 26.06 -3.83 5.31
C PRO A 36 24.98 -2.75 5.54
N LEU A 37 25.34 -1.67 6.24
CA LEU A 37 24.40 -0.60 6.64
C LEU A 37 23.78 0.17 5.46
N SER A 38 24.37 0.06 4.27
CA SER A 38 23.89 0.70 3.05
C SER A 38 22.93 -0.18 2.24
N LYS A 39 22.66 -1.41 2.65
CA LYS A 39 21.77 -2.34 1.94
C LYS A 39 20.60 -2.73 2.83
N ASP A 40 19.48 -3.00 2.17
CA ASP A 40 18.30 -3.48 2.86
C ASP A 40 18.45 -4.95 3.27
N THR A 41 18.00 -5.22 4.49
CA THR A 41 17.84 -6.56 5.07
C THR A 41 16.74 -7.34 4.32
N PRO A 42 16.74 -8.68 4.36
CA PRO A 42 15.81 -9.50 3.56
C PRO A 42 14.32 -9.29 3.90
N ASP A 43 14.01 -8.99 5.15
CA ASP A 43 12.69 -8.60 5.64
C ASP A 43 12.23 -7.26 5.03
N VAL A 44 13.10 -6.25 5.02
CA VAL A 44 12.82 -4.95 4.38
C VAL A 44 12.62 -5.14 2.88
N LYS A 45 13.45 -5.94 2.21
CA LYS A 45 13.27 -6.26 0.78
C LYS A 45 11.92 -6.92 0.47
N ALA A 46 11.40 -7.75 1.38
CA ALA A 46 10.07 -8.33 1.22
C ALA A 46 8.96 -7.26 1.30
N LEU A 47 9.11 -6.27 2.18
CA LEU A 47 8.18 -5.13 2.27
C LEU A 47 8.26 -4.22 1.03
N LEU A 48 9.48 -4.00 0.51
CA LEU A 48 9.72 -3.15 -0.65
C LEU A 48 9.43 -3.85 -1.99
N ALA A 49 8.88 -5.08 -1.99
CA ALA A 49 8.67 -5.87 -3.20
C ALA A 49 7.75 -5.21 -4.25
N LEU A 50 6.82 -4.34 -3.82
CA LEU A 50 5.88 -3.64 -4.71
C LEU A 50 6.27 -2.18 -4.98
N ASN A 51 7.43 -1.74 -4.52
CA ASN A 51 7.88 -0.38 -4.79
C ASN A 51 8.17 -0.20 -6.28
N PRO A 52 7.81 0.95 -6.87
CA PRO A 52 8.03 1.20 -8.27
C PRO A 52 9.53 1.25 -8.58
N GLY A 53 9.97 0.39 -9.50
CA GLY A 53 11.32 0.38 -10.06
C GLY A 53 11.29 0.49 -11.57
N VAL A 54 12.36 1.03 -12.17
CA VAL A 54 12.46 1.18 -13.63
C VAL A 54 12.83 -0.17 -14.25
N SER A 55 11.93 -0.74 -15.06
CA SER A 55 12.21 -1.94 -15.85
C SER A 55 13.08 -1.59 -17.06
N LYS A 56 14.26 -2.21 -17.16
CA LYS A 56 15.18 -1.99 -18.29
C LYS A 56 14.75 -2.73 -19.57
N GLN A 57 13.77 -3.61 -19.47
CA GLN A 57 13.32 -4.51 -20.54
C GLN A 57 11.80 -4.47 -20.66
N ALA A 58 11.29 -4.91 -21.82
CA ALA A 58 9.86 -5.05 -22.05
C ALA A 58 9.28 -6.21 -21.23
N ARG A 59 8.08 -6.01 -20.67
CA ARG A 59 7.35 -7.03 -19.92
C ARG A 59 6.42 -7.80 -20.84
N SER A 60 6.69 -9.07 -21.08
CA SER A 60 5.76 -9.98 -21.78
C SER A 60 4.90 -10.74 -20.76
N VAL A 61 3.58 -10.60 -20.87
CA VAL A 61 2.60 -11.36 -20.07
C VAL A 61 1.54 -11.89 -21.04
N PRO A 62 1.20 -13.19 -21.01
CA PRO A 62 0.22 -13.75 -21.91
C PRO A 62 -1.17 -13.12 -21.71
N THR A 63 -1.93 -13.02 -22.80
CA THR A 63 -3.24 -12.35 -22.79
C THR A 63 -4.26 -13.02 -21.86
N TYR A 64 -4.12 -14.32 -21.63
CA TYR A 64 -4.94 -15.05 -20.67
C TYR A 64 -4.75 -14.53 -19.24
N GLU A 65 -3.50 -14.34 -18.81
CA GLU A 65 -3.17 -13.82 -17.48
C GLU A 65 -3.57 -12.35 -17.31
N THR A 66 -3.37 -11.52 -18.33
CA THR A 66 -3.77 -10.10 -18.26
C THR A 66 -5.29 -9.95 -18.14
N LYS A 67 -6.07 -10.81 -18.81
CA LYS A 67 -7.53 -10.86 -18.65
C LYS A 67 -7.92 -11.27 -17.24
N LYS A 68 -7.34 -12.33 -16.68
CA LYS A 68 -7.61 -12.75 -15.30
C LYS A 68 -7.27 -11.64 -14.31
N ASN A 69 -6.08 -11.05 -14.42
CA ASN A 69 -5.64 -9.97 -13.55
C ASN A 69 -6.50 -8.70 -13.66
N LYS A 70 -7.02 -8.37 -14.86
CA LYS A 70 -7.95 -7.25 -15.03
C LYS A 70 -9.20 -7.36 -14.16
N HIS A 71 -9.71 -8.57 -13.92
CA HIS A 71 -10.89 -8.77 -13.08
C HIS A 71 -10.57 -8.51 -11.61
N ASN A 72 -9.38 -8.90 -11.14
CA ASN A 72 -8.95 -8.67 -9.76
C ASN A 72 -8.82 -7.18 -9.39
N TRP A 73 -8.59 -6.29 -10.36
CA TRP A 73 -8.34 -4.86 -10.13
C TRP A 73 -9.48 -3.95 -10.63
N LYS A 74 -10.63 -4.52 -11.01
CA LYS A 74 -11.76 -3.76 -11.55
C LYS A 74 -12.44 -2.93 -10.45
N ARG A 75 -12.51 -1.60 -10.63
CA ARG A 75 -13.21 -0.68 -9.70
C ARG A 75 -14.60 -0.24 -10.16
N ASN A 76 -14.79 -0.11 -11.46
CA ASN A 76 -16.04 0.34 -12.04
C ASN A 76 -16.98 -0.85 -12.24
N ALA A 77 -18.29 -0.59 -12.22
CA ALA A 77 -19.28 -1.59 -12.61
C ALA A 77 -18.95 -2.19 -14.01
N ASP A 78 -19.23 -3.48 -14.17
CA ASP A 78 -19.12 -4.11 -15.47
C ASP A 78 -20.20 -3.61 -16.41
N LYS A 79 -19.94 -3.73 -17.72
CA LYS A 79 -20.91 -3.42 -18.78
C LYS A 79 -21.98 -4.52 -18.89
N CYS A 80 -22.45 -5.02 -17.74
CA CYS A 80 -23.47 -6.06 -17.67
C CYS A 80 -24.86 -5.41 -17.81
N GLY A 81 -25.74 -6.04 -18.59
CA GLY A 81 -27.09 -5.53 -18.88
C GLY A 81 -28.13 -5.79 -17.79
N SER A 82 -27.83 -6.59 -16.76
CA SER A 82 -28.73 -6.80 -15.63
C SER A 82 -28.31 -5.90 -14.46
N CYS A 83 -29.26 -5.15 -13.91
CA CYS A 83 -29.11 -4.32 -12.72
C CYS A 83 -28.63 -5.20 -11.54
N ALA A 84 -27.34 -5.17 -11.24
CA ALA A 84 -26.66 -6.19 -10.44
C ALA A 84 -26.89 -6.10 -8.92
N SER A 85 -27.86 -5.32 -8.44
CA SER A 85 -28.11 -5.20 -7.00
C SER A 85 -29.59 -5.06 -6.70
N ASN A 86 -30.04 -5.85 -5.74
CA ASN A 86 -31.36 -5.73 -5.14
C ASN A 86 -31.42 -4.41 -4.36
N PHE A 87 -32.00 -3.37 -4.96
CA PHE A 87 -32.17 -2.04 -4.36
C PHE A 87 -33.46 -1.91 -3.53
N SER A 88 -34.06 -3.02 -3.11
CA SER A 88 -35.28 -2.98 -2.29
C SER A 88 -34.98 -2.30 -0.96
N ASN A 89 -35.73 -1.24 -0.65
CA ASN A 89 -35.61 -0.42 0.56
C ASN A 89 -34.22 0.24 0.77
N ASP A 90 -33.47 0.52 -0.30
CA ASP A 90 -32.20 1.25 -0.23
C ASP A 90 -32.38 2.74 -0.60
N PHE A 91 -32.19 3.63 0.38
CA PHE A 91 -32.32 5.09 0.23
C PHE A 91 -30.98 5.82 0.35
N ARG A 92 -29.86 5.13 0.14
CA ARG A 92 -28.53 5.76 0.17
C ARG A 92 -28.37 6.81 -0.94
N ASP A 93 -27.55 7.82 -0.70
CA ASP A 93 -27.25 8.85 -1.71
C ASP A 93 -26.43 8.27 -2.87
N ILE A 94 -27.04 8.21 -4.06
CA ILE A 94 -26.46 7.65 -5.30
C ILE A 94 -25.96 8.74 -6.26
N LYS A 95 -26.10 10.01 -5.91
CA LYS A 95 -25.77 11.12 -6.80
C LYS A 95 -24.27 11.09 -7.13
N ARG A 96 -23.96 11.10 -8.43
CA ARG A 96 -22.57 11.20 -8.93
C ARG A 96 -21.90 12.54 -8.64
N THR A 97 -22.66 13.52 -8.19
CA THR A 97 -22.24 14.90 -7.94
C THR A 97 -22.04 15.21 -6.46
N THR A 98 -22.36 14.29 -5.55
CA THR A 98 -22.06 14.47 -4.14
C THR A 98 -20.55 14.40 -3.95
N LEU A 99 -19.97 15.50 -3.47
CA LEU A 99 -18.53 15.62 -3.23
C LEU A 99 -18.29 15.74 -1.73
N SER A 100 -17.27 15.04 -1.22
CA SER A 100 -16.72 15.31 0.11
C SER A 100 -15.91 16.61 0.10
N GLU A 101 -15.60 17.15 1.28
CA GLU A 101 -14.84 18.40 1.42
C GLU A 101 -13.58 18.44 0.54
N ARG A 102 -12.76 17.39 0.57
CA ARG A 102 -11.56 17.28 -0.28
C ARG A 102 -11.89 17.31 -1.78
N GLY A 103 -12.99 16.65 -2.18
CA GLY A 103 -13.45 16.66 -3.57
C GLY A 103 -13.92 18.04 -4.01
N ALA A 104 -14.74 18.69 -3.17
CA ALA A 104 -15.25 20.03 -3.42
C ALA A 104 -14.13 21.07 -3.55
N LEU A 105 -13.12 21.02 -2.68
CA LEU A 105 -11.96 21.92 -2.76
C LEU A 105 -11.17 21.75 -4.06
N ARG A 106 -10.97 20.50 -4.52
CA ARG A 106 -10.28 20.25 -5.79
C ARG A 106 -11.04 20.81 -6.98
N GLU A 107 -12.34 20.56 -7.07
CA GLU A 107 -13.18 21.07 -8.15
C GLU A 107 -13.27 22.60 -8.13
N ALA A 108 -13.41 23.22 -6.94
CA ALA A 108 -13.41 24.67 -6.79
C ALA A 108 -12.09 25.31 -7.27
N LEU A 109 -10.95 24.73 -6.91
CA LEU A 109 -9.64 25.20 -7.39
C LEU A 109 -9.50 25.04 -8.90
N SER A 110 -9.94 23.91 -9.47
CA SER A 110 -9.93 23.69 -10.92
C SER A 110 -10.77 24.71 -11.68
N ILE A 111 -11.91 25.13 -11.11
CA ILE A 111 -12.75 26.20 -11.64
C ILE A 111 -11.96 27.51 -11.63
N VAL A 112 -11.37 27.91 -10.50
CA VAL A 112 -10.65 29.18 -10.31
C VAL A 112 -9.42 29.30 -11.21
N ILE A 113 -8.64 28.23 -11.35
CA ILE A 113 -7.41 28.24 -12.17
C ILE A 113 -7.72 28.36 -13.67
N SER A 114 -8.92 27.96 -14.10
CA SER A 114 -9.34 27.94 -15.50
C SER A 114 -10.21 29.13 -15.92
N VAL A 115 -10.39 30.15 -15.07
CA VAL A 115 -11.27 31.32 -15.34
C VAL A 115 -10.65 32.26 -16.37
N ARG A 116 -10.71 31.86 -17.64
CA ARG A 116 -11.03 32.74 -18.78
C ARG A 116 -12.21 32.17 -19.57
N ARG A 117 -13.30 31.79 -18.90
CA ARG A 117 -14.59 31.59 -19.59
C ARG A 117 -15.77 32.04 -18.71
N PRO A 118 -16.73 32.78 -19.28
CA PRO A 118 -17.91 33.22 -18.56
C PRO A 118 -18.84 32.03 -18.28
N GLN A 119 -19.35 31.99 -17.06
CA GLN A 119 -20.32 31.00 -16.61
C GLN A 119 -21.68 31.36 -17.22
N GLY A 120 -22.04 30.72 -18.34
CA GLY A 120 -23.31 31.01 -19.00
C GLY A 120 -23.60 30.28 -20.32
N VAL A 121 -22.78 29.31 -20.74
CA VAL A 121 -23.06 28.53 -21.95
C VAL A 121 -23.33 27.09 -21.55
N SER A 122 -24.56 26.65 -21.78
CA SER A 122 -24.96 25.25 -21.61
C SER A 122 -23.96 24.35 -22.31
N LYS A 123 -23.39 23.38 -21.59
CA LYS A 123 -22.70 22.24 -22.20
C LYS A 123 -23.74 21.44 -22.99
N CYS A 124 -23.93 21.81 -24.26
CA CYS A 124 -24.46 20.89 -25.24
C CYS A 124 -23.43 19.77 -25.36
N TYR A 125 -23.79 18.58 -24.88
CA TYR A 125 -23.11 17.36 -25.26
C TYR A 125 -23.18 17.22 -26.78
N GLY A 126 -22.03 17.22 -27.45
CA GLY A 126 -21.96 16.94 -28.88
C GLY A 126 -20.70 17.54 -29.49
N ILE A 127 -19.98 16.69 -30.22
CA ILE A 127 -18.77 16.97 -31.00
C ILE A 127 -17.48 16.84 -30.16
N GLY A 128 -16.71 15.82 -30.53
CA GLY A 128 -15.46 15.40 -29.91
C GLY A 128 -14.34 16.44 -30.00
N PRO A 129 -13.15 16.10 -29.46
CA PRO A 129 -12.05 17.04 -29.38
C PRO A 129 -11.58 17.51 -30.78
N PRO A 130 -11.19 18.79 -30.94
CA PRO A 130 -10.65 19.30 -32.18
C PRO A 130 -9.24 18.73 -32.39
N LEU A 131 -9.14 17.84 -33.37
CA LEU A 131 -8.06 17.73 -34.36
C LEU A 131 -6.67 18.25 -33.94
N LEU A 132 -6.00 17.52 -33.04
CA LEU A 132 -4.54 17.65 -32.83
C LEU A 132 -3.87 16.34 -32.37
N ASP A 133 -4.38 15.20 -32.86
CA ASP A 133 -3.67 13.91 -32.83
C ASP A 133 -3.88 13.19 -34.17
N ARG A 134 -3.11 13.60 -35.19
CA ARG A 134 -3.08 12.93 -36.51
C ARG A 134 -1.73 12.25 -36.79
N PHE A 135 -1.09 11.66 -35.77
CA PHE A 135 0.17 10.90 -35.98
C PHE A 135 0.33 9.59 -35.20
N ALA A 136 -0.67 9.07 -34.47
CA ALA A 136 -0.49 7.85 -33.66
C ALA A 136 -1.41 6.66 -34.02
N SER A 137 -1.92 6.55 -35.26
CA SER A 137 -2.81 5.42 -35.63
C SER A 137 -2.64 4.91 -37.06
N ALA A 138 -1.40 4.69 -37.51
CA ALA A 138 -1.13 4.08 -38.82
C ALA A 138 -0.45 2.69 -38.77
N GLN A 139 -0.43 1.99 -37.63
CA GLN A 139 0.24 0.66 -37.55
C GLN A 139 -0.63 -0.52 -37.07
N GLN A 140 -1.95 -0.35 -36.89
CA GLN A 140 -2.81 -1.45 -36.42
C GLN A 140 -3.91 -1.85 -37.42
N GLN A 141 -3.57 -2.04 -38.70
CA GLN A 141 -4.44 -2.73 -39.66
C GLN A 141 -3.68 -3.70 -40.59
N ARG A 142 -2.72 -4.46 -40.06
CA ARG A 142 -2.24 -5.66 -40.75
C ARG A 142 -2.40 -6.87 -39.84
N GLY A 143 -3.24 -7.82 -40.28
CA GLY A 143 -3.24 -9.19 -39.78
C GLY A 143 -4.44 -9.60 -38.94
N LYS A 144 -5.60 -9.76 -39.58
CA LYS A 144 -6.57 -10.81 -39.21
C LYS A 144 -6.83 -11.64 -40.46
N ARG A 145 -6.14 -12.78 -40.53
CA ARG A 145 -6.68 -13.99 -41.13
C ARG A 145 -7.38 -14.75 -40.02
#